data_AF-F2I8F3-F1
#
_entry.id   AF-F2I8F3-F1
#
_cell.length_a   1.000
_cell.length_b   1.000
_cell.length_c   1.000
_cell.angle_alpha   90.00
_cell.angle_beta   90.00
_cell.angle_gamma   90.00
#
_symmetry.space_group_name_H-M   'P 1'
#
loop_
_entity.id
_entity.type
_entity.pdbx_description
1 polymer ?
#
loop_
_entity_poly.entity_id
_entity_poly.type
_entity_poly.pdbx_seq_one_letter_code
_entity_poly.pdbx_strand_id
1 'polypeptide(L)'
;MKWKKLFAVGACAFVLGACSNDQENNNNQDQAQNTEQTSQQDNSQQQQEQQSQEQKPEVDPKYEGRTYPAGGYWNPEAHGDMIVSHGNGEYKIKSINSDTGSLTGEPIIWLEMEYTNKSQNPQSPYMGFITAVDATQTDGTTTQSLNGANGELGNVPNQEAVKMGDSQVNPGKTVNAVIGYRLAIPDGDVLFNARPNKALFAWANM
;
A
#
# COMPACT_ATOMS: atom_id res chain seq x y z
N MET A 1 -5.50 30.18 50.68
CA MET A 1 -6.66 31.03 50.32
C MET A 1 -7.40 30.39 49.17
N LYS A 2 -8.71 30.22 49.30
CA LYS A 2 -9.60 29.61 48.30
C LYS A 2 -9.96 30.66 47.25
N TRP A 3 -9.90 30.33 45.96
CA TRP A 3 -10.72 30.99 44.95
C TRP A 3 -11.48 29.96 44.13
N LYS A 4 -12.80 30.15 44.11
CA LYS A 4 -13.82 29.46 43.31
C LYS A 4 -14.27 30.40 42.18
N LYS A 5 -14.92 29.78 41.18
CA LYS A 5 -15.80 30.27 40.08
C LYS A 5 -15.15 29.99 38.72
N LEU A 6 -15.56 29.04 37.86
CA LEU A 6 -16.87 28.55 37.37
C LEU A 6 -17.61 29.57 36.48
N PHE A 7 -18.19 29.06 35.37
CA PHE A 7 -18.93 29.67 34.22
C PHE A 7 -18.12 29.72 32.90
N ALA A 8 -18.63 29.36 31.71
CA ALA A 8 -19.96 28.93 31.28
C ALA A 8 -19.88 28.20 29.92
N VAL A 9 -20.93 27.39 29.66
CA VAL A 9 -21.28 26.68 28.43
C VAL A 9 -21.67 27.67 27.32
N GLY A 10 -21.31 27.37 26.07
CA GLY A 10 -21.83 28.04 24.87
C GLY A 10 -21.96 27.06 23.71
N ALA A 11 -23.17 26.55 23.49
CA ALA A 11 -23.58 25.82 22.30
C ALA A 11 -24.32 26.78 21.35
N CYS A 12 -23.98 26.79 20.07
CA CYS A 12 -24.80 27.38 19.01
C CYS A 12 -24.67 26.55 17.72
N ALA A 13 -25.78 26.51 17.00
CA ALA A 13 -26.22 25.41 16.16
C ALA A 13 -25.85 25.53 14.68
N PHE A 14 -26.05 24.40 14.00
CA PHE A 14 -26.10 24.16 12.56
C PHE A 14 -26.89 25.19 11.76
N VAL A 15 -26.39 25.50 10.55
CA VAL A 15 -27.24 25.81 9.39
C VAL A 15 -26.69 25.07 8.18
N LEU A 16 -27.50 24.14 7.66
CA LEU A 16 -27.37 23.52 6.34
C LEU A 16 -27.89 24.51 5.29
N GLY A 17 -27.16 24.69 4.19
CA GLY A 17 -27.63 25.36 2.99
C GLY A 17 -27.35 24.51 1.77
N ALA A 18 -28.41 23.93 1.20
CA ALA A 18 -28.42 23.21 -0.07
C ALA A 18 -29.53 23.82 -0.96
N CYS A 19 -29.15 24.25 -2.17
CA CYS A 19 -29.94 24.45 -3.40
C CYS A 19 -28.86 24.51 -4.51
N SER A 20 -28.69 23.60 -5.49
CA SER A 20 -29.56 22.99 -6.50
C SER A 20 -30.18 23.97 -7.51
N ASN A 21 -29.95 23.65 -8.79
CA ASN A 21 -30.60 24.10 -10.04
C ASN A 21 -30.18 25.48 -10.60
N ASP A 22 -29.94 25.69 -11.90
CA ASP A 22 -30.64 25.20 -13.10
C ASP A 22 -29.75 24.97 -14.35
N GLN A 23 -30.35 24.22 -15.27
CA GLN A 23 -29.90 23.74 -16.58
C GLN A 23 -30.42 24.65 -17.72
N GLU A 24 -29.76 24.52 -18.88
CA GLU A 24 -30.27 24.72 -20.25
C GLU A 24 -30.29 26.13 -20.89
N ASN A 25 -29.53 26.28 -21.98
CA ASN A 25 -30.01 27.06 -23.11
C ASN A 25 -29.49 26.53 -24.46
N ASN A 26 -30.42 26.46 -25.42
CA ASN A 26 -30.34 25.93 -26.77
C ASN A 26 -29.49 26.79 -27.72
N ASN A 27 -28.94 26.19 -28.80
CA ASN A 27 -29.42 26.46 -30.17
C ASN A 27 -28.64 25.69 -31.25
N ASN A 28 -29.40 25.00 -32.10
CA ASN A 28 -29.04 24.49 -33.42
C ASN A 28 -28.92 25.65 -34.43
N GLN A 29 -28.04 25.50 -35.42
CA GLN A 29 -28.28 26.08 -36.74
C GLN A 29 -27.63 25.22 -37.85
N ASP A 30 -28.47 24.85 -38.81
CA ASP A 30 -28.22 24.03 -40.00
C ASP A 30 -27.25 24.67 -41.01
N GLN A 31 -26.54 23.84 -41.79
CA GLN A 31 -26.43 24.04 -43.24
C GLN A 31 -25.98 22.78 -44.00
N ALA A 32 -26.66 22.53 -45.12
CA ALA A 32 -26.50 21.40 -46.03
C ALA A 32 -25.78 21.79 -47.34
N GLN A 33 -25.36 20.74 -48.08
CA GLN A 33 -25.04 20.64 -49.52
C GLN A 33 -23.58 20.78 -50.01
N ASN A 34 -22.95 19.60 -50.17
CA ASN A 34 -22.53 18.95 -51.42
C ASN A 34 -21.79 19.75 -52.53
N THR A 35 -20.63 19.24 -52.99
CA THR A 35 -20.35 18.69 -54.36
C THR A 35 -18.84 18.75 -54.70
N GLU A 36 -18.23 17.57 -54.94
CA GLU A 36 -17.15 17.16 -55.89
C GLU A 36 -15.81 17.97 -55.96
N GLN A 37 -14.59 17.46 -56.19
CA GLN A 37 -14.10 16.22 -56.81
C GLN A 37 -12.55 16.11 -56.68
N THR A 38 -12.01 14.88 -56.57
CA THR A 38 -10.68 14.37 -57.04
C THR A 38 -9.38 14.96 -56.41
N SER A 39 -8.30 14.23 -56.09
CA SER A 39 -7.79 12.91 -56.51
C SER A 39 -6.75 12.36 -55.51
N GLN A 40 -6.65 11.04 -55.44
CA GLN A 40 -5.43 10.21 -55.26
C GLN A 40 -4.58 10.35 -53.99
N GLN A 41 -4.54 9.28 -53.17
CA GLN A 41 -3.30 8.50 -52.99
C GLN A 41 -3.58 7.16 -52.30
N ASP A 42 -3.05 6.09 -52.90
CA ASP A 42 -2.64 4.85 -52.24
C ASP A 42 -2.02 5.13 -50.87
N ASN A 43 -2.38 4.36 -49.84
CA ASN A 43 -1.52 3.27 -49.39
C ASN A 43 -2.15 2.51 -48.21
N SER A 44 -1.76 1.24 -48.14
CA SER A 44 -2.08 0.23 -47.14
C SER A 44 -2.11 0.72 -45.69
N GLN A 45 -3.20 0.41 -44.98
CA GLN A 45 -3.16 0.24 -43.53
C GLN A 45 -3.61 -1.18 -43.19
N GLN A 46 -2.62 -2.08 -43.16
CA GLN A 46 -2.70 -3.29 -42.35
C GLN A 46 -2.87 -2.84 -40.90
N GLN A 47 -4.02 -3.17 -40.33
CA GLN A 47 -4.23 -3.15 -38.89
C GLN A 47 -3.24 -4.13 -38.25
N GLN A 48 -2.24 -3.59 -37.56
CA GLN A 48 -1.53 -4.34 -36.53
C GLN A 48 -2.34 -4.23 -35.24
N GLU A 49 -3.19 -5.23 -35.02
CA GLU A 49 -3.57 -5.63 -33.67
C GLU A 49 -2.30 -6.11 -32.95
N GLN A 50 -1.65 -5.21 -32.20
CA GLN A 50 -0.68 -5.63 -31.21
C GLN A 50 -1.44 -6.32 -30.08
N GLN A 51 -1.58 -7.64 -30.19
CA GLN A 51 -1.78 -8.51 -29.03
C GLN A 51 -0.66 -8.22 -28.04
N SER A 52 -0.94 -7.46 -26.98
CA SER A 52 -0.22 -7.63 -25.73
C SER A 52 -0.49 -9.06 -25.28
N GLN A 53 0.46 -9.96 -25.55
CA GLN A 53 0.53 -11.21 -24.82
C GLN A 53 0.82 -10.84 -23.37
N GLU A 54 -0.23 -10.86 -22.55
CA GLU A 54 -0.10 -10.91 -21.11
C GLU A 54 0.62 -12.23 -20.80
N GLN A 55 1.96 -12.18 -20.75
CA GLN A 55 2.77 -13.29 -20.29
C GLN A 55 2.33 -13.59 -18.86
N LYS A 56 1.56 -14.68 -18.70
CA LYS A 56 1.24 -15.24 -17.39
C LYS A 56 2.57 -15.41 -16.67
N PRO A 57 2.79 -14.74 -15.52
CA PRO A 57 4.06 -14.82 -14.82
C PRO A 57 4.38 -16.30 -14.55
N GLU A 58 5.62 -16.69 -14.85
CA GLU A 58 6.13 -18.02 -14.54
C GLU A 58 5.99 -18.23 -13.03
N VAL A 59 5.15 -19.19 -12.67
CA VAL A 59 4.84 -19.50 -11.28
C VAL A 59 5.99 -20.33 -10.72
N ASP A 60 6.67 -19.84 -9.69
CA ASP A 60 7.69 -20.61 -8.98
C ASP A 60 7.03 -21.83 -8.28
N PRO A 61 7.43 -23.08 -8.60
CA PRO A 61 6.85 -24.29 -8.04
C PRO A 61 6.83 -24.33 -6.52
N LYS A 62 7.72 -23.58 -5.84
CA LYS A 62 7.77 -23.52 -4.37
C LYS A 62 6.53 -22.87 -3.73
N TYR A 63 5.71 -22.20 -4.54
CA TYR A 63 4.48 -21.53 -4.10
C TYR A 63 3.19 -22.28 -4.50
N GLU A 64 3.29 -23.38 -5.24
CA GLU A 64 2.12 -24.17 -5.59
C GLU A 64 1.48 -24.81 -4.35
N GLY A 65 0.14 -24.74 -4.27
CA GLY A 65 -0.62 -25.33 -3.16
C GLY A 65 -0.54 -24.57 -1.83
N ARG A 66 0.10 -23.40 -1.79
CA ARG A 66 0.10 -22.53 -0.61
C ARG A 66 -1.21 -21.75 -0.44
N THR A 67 -1.31 -21.01 0.67
CA THR A 67 -2.52 -20.26 1.10
C THR A 67 -3.04 -19.28 0.06
N TYR A 68 -2.15 -18.62 -0.68
CA TYR A 68 -2.51 -17.63 -1.71
C TYR A 68 -2.22 -18.16 -3.12
N PRO A 69 -2.81 -17.57 -4.18
CA PRO A 69 -2.44 -17.94 -5.55
C PRO A 69 -0.94 -17.75 -5.77
N ALA A 70 -0.29 -18.73 -6.39
CA ALA A 70 1.17 -18.80 -6.45
C ALA A 70 1.82 -17.58 -7.15
N GLY A 71 1.15 -16.97 -8.14
CA GLY A 71 1.60 -15.71 -8.77
C GLY A 71 1.47 -14.46 -7.88
N GLY A 72 0.90 -14.59 -6.68
CA GLY A 72 0.80 -13.52 -5.69
C GLY A 72 1.96 -13.47 -4.70
N TYR A 73 2.82 -14.50 -4.64
CA TYR A 73 3.97 -14.50 -3.74
C TYR A 73 5.12 -13.67 -4.29
N TRP A 74 5.73 -12.85 -3.44
CA TRP A 74 6.94 -12.12 -3.81
C TRP A 74 8.12 -13.09 -3.85
N ASN A 75 8.85 -13.08 -4.96
CA ASN A 75 10.12 -13.77 -5.13
C ASN A 75 11.26 -12.76 -5.26
N PRO A 76 11.99 -12.44 -4.19
CA PRO A 76 13.07 -11.44 -4.24
C PRO A 76 14.23 -11.88 -5.15
N GLU A 77 14.46 -13.18 -5.33
CA GLU A 77 15.51 -13.69 -6.22
C GLU A 77 15.20 -13.44 -7.70
N ALA A 78 13.92 -13.55 -8.07
CA ALA A 78 13.46 -13.35 -9.45
C ALA A 78 13.14 -11.89 -9.79
N HIS A 79 12.65 -11.13 -8.80
CA HIS A 79 12.07 -9.79 -9.02
C HIS A 79 12.77 -8.66 -8.27
N GLY A 80 13.74 -8.97 -7.40
CA GLY A 80 14.42 -7.98 -6.58
C GLY A 80 13.51 -7.33 -5.55
N ASP A 81 13.88 -6.12 -5.13
CA ASP A 81 13.19 -5.34 -4.09
C ASP A 81 11.74 -4.98 -4.50
N MET A 82 10.80 -5.10 -3.56
CA MET A 82 9.41 -4.70 -3.77
C MET A 82 9.24 -3.21 -3.48
N ILE A 83 8.81 -2.43 -4.47
CA ILE A 83 8.57 -0.99 -4.33
C ILE A 83 7.08 -0.72 -4.22
N VAL A 84 6.67 -0.15 -3.09
CA VAL A 84 5.31 0.28 -2.79
C VAL A 84 5.32 1.80 -2.63
N SER A 85 4.70 2.52 -3.56
CA SER A 85 4.40 3.94 -3.39
C SER A 85 2.92 4.08 -3.05
N HIS A 86 2.61 4.48 -1.83
CA HIS A 86 1.24 4.64 -1.38
C HIS A 86 1.10 5.71 -0.29
N GLY A 87 0.04 6.50 -0.37
CA GLY A 87 -0.16 7.65 0.51
C GLY A 87 1.02 8.62 0.44
N ASN A 88 1.57 8.97 1.61
CA ASN A 88 2.70 9.88 1.73
C ASN A 88 4.05 9.15 1.95
N GLY A 89 4.16 7.90 1.53
CA GLY A 89 5.37 7.11 1.68
C GLY A 89 5.74 6.36 0.40
N GLU A 90 7.04 6.10 0.29
CA GLU A 90 7.57 5.06 -0.58
C GLU A 90 8.35 4.08 0.26
N TYR A 91 8.06 2.80 0.05
CA TYR A 91 8.59 1.69 0.80
C TYR A 91 9.24 0.75 -0.19
N LYS A 92 10.55 0.59 -0.10
CA LYS A 92 11.30 -0.37 -0.88
C LYS A 92 11.71 -1.51 0.05
N ILE A 93 10.92 -2.58 0.03
CA ILE A 93 11.06 -3.75 0.89
C ILE A 93 12.17 -4.62 0.27
N LYS A 94 13.20 -4.88 1.07
CA LYS A 94 14.42 -5.60 0.67
C LYS A 94 14.38 -7.06 1.09
N SER A 95 13.87 -7.32 2.29
CA SER A 95 13.76 -8.66 2.84
C SER A 95 12.61 -8.76 3.84
N ILE A 96 12.11 -9.98 4.02
CA ILE A 96 11.16 -10.34 5.07
C ILE A 96 11.70 -11.60 5.71
N ASN A 97 11.84 -11.57 7.02
CA ASN A 97 12.39 -12.68 7.80
C ASN A 97 11.45 -12.97 8.98
N SER A 98 11.46 -14.21 9.44
CA SER A 98 10.78 -14.63 10.67
C SER A 98 11.79 -14.89 11.78
N ASP A 99 11.36 -14.65 13.02
CA ASP A 99 12.11 -15.04 14.22
C ASP A 99 11.13 -15.11 15.41
N THR A 100 11.67 -15.34 16.59
CA THR A 100 11.00 -15.26 17.87
C THR A 100 11.17 -13.86 18.47
N GLY A 101 10.10 -13.27 19.00
CA GLY A 101 10.14 -11.96 19.64
C GLY A 101 11.02 -11.94 20.89
N SER A 102 11.89 -10.93 21.00
CA SER A 102 12.88 -10.84 22.08
C SER A 102 12.30 -10.64 23.48
N LEU A 103 11.06 -10.16 23.62
CA LEU A 103 10.43 -9.92 24.92
C LEU A 103 9.48 -11.04 25.31
N THR A 104 8.67 -11.51 24.35
CA THR A 104 7.57 -12.45 24.63
C THR A 104 7.84 -13.88 24.21
N GLY A 105 8.80 -14.11 23.31
CA GLY A 105 8.98 -15.43 22.71
C GLY A 105 7.92 -15.77 21.65
N GLU A 106 7.06 -14.82 21.25
CA GLU A 106 6.03 -15.07 20.24
C GLU A 106 6.60 -14.98 18.82
N PRO A 107 6.06 -15.74 17.84
CA PRO A 107 6.55 -15.68 16.47
C PRO A 107 6.28 -14.30 15.84
N ILE A 108 7.30 -13.75 15.20
CA ILE A 108 7.26 -12.46 14.53
C ILE A 108 7.76 -12.59 13.09
N ILE A 109 7.34 -11.64 12.26
CA ILE A 109 8.06 -11.30 11.03
C ILE A 109 8.59 -9.88 11.14
N TRP A 110 9.66 -9.59 10.41
CA TRP A 110 10.17 -8.25 10.26
C TRP A 110 10.59 -7.98 8.82
N LEU A 111 10.35 -6.74 8.39
CA LEU A 111 10.62 -6.26 7.05
C LEU A 111 11.78 -5.28 7.11
N GLU A 112 12.85 -5.54 6.36
CA GLU A 112 13.87 -4.52 6.07
C GLU A 112 13.43 -3.70 4.86
N MET A 113 13.50 -2.38 4.98
CA MET A 113 13.12 -1.49 3.90
C MET A 113 13.91 -0.18 3.86
N GLU A 114 13.94 0.42 2.68
CA GLU A 114 14.14 1.86 2.54
C GLU A 114 12.79 2.57 2.60
N TYR A 115 12.66 3.53 3.51
CA TYR A 115 11.48 4.38 3.64
C TYR A 115 11.82 5.81 3.24
N THR A 116 11.04 6.37 2.32
CA THR A 116 11.08 7.79 1.95
C THR A 116 9.82 8.49 2.45
N ASN A 117 9.98 9.50 3.32
CA ASN A 117 8.86 10.34 3.75
C ASN A 117 8.50 11.36 2.65
N LYS A 118 7.40 11.11 1.93
CA LYS A 118 6.87 12.01 0.90
C LYS A 118 5.86 13.03 1.45
N SER A 119 5.58 12.99 2.76
CA SER A 119 4.67 13.95 3.41
C SER A 119 5.34 15.31 3.65
N GLN A 120 4.54 16.28 4.08
CA GLN A 120 5.03 17.61 4.47
C GLN A 120 5.41 17.71 5.97
N ASN A 121 5.19 16.65 6.75
CA ASN A 121 5.47 16.62 8.20
C ASN A 121 6.48 15.50 8.52
N PRO A 122 7.23 15.59 9.63
CA PRO A 122 7.96 14.44 10.13
C PRO A 122 7.02 13.24 10.38
N GLN A 123 7.45 12.06 9.96
CA GLN A 123 6.68 10.81 10.13
C GLN A 123 7.65 9.64 10.33
N SER A 124 7.29 8.69 11.19
CA SER A 124 8.08 7.46 11.33
C SER A 124 7.75 6.43 10.23
N PRO A 125 8.73 5.60 9.81
CA PRO A 125 8.50 4.51 8.89
C PRO A 125 7.35 3.59 9.30
N TYR A 126 7.27 3.21 10.59
CA TYR A 126 6.21 2.36 11.12
C TYR A 126 4.83 2.99 10.90
N MET A 127 4.63 4.24 11.33
CA MET A 127 3.35 4.93 11.18
C MET A 127 2.98 5.14 9.71
N GLY A 128 3.97 5.43 8.86
CA GLY A 128 3.76 5.51 7.42
C GLY A 128 3.29 4.19 6.84
N PHE A 129 4.01 3.11 7.16
CA PHE A 129 3.73 1.81 6.58
C PHE A 129 2.37 1.26 7.03
N ILE A 130 2.04 1.27 8.33
CA ILE A 130 0.75 0.71 8.81
C ILE A 130 -0.48 1.48 8.34
N THR A 131 -0.31 2.75 7.94
CA THR A 131 -1.41 3.54 7.35
C THR A 131 -1.56 3.30 5.86
N ALA A 132 -0.51 2.81 5.20
CA ALA A 132 -0.49 2.51 3.78
C ALA A 132 -0.73 1.03 3.46
N VAL A 133 -0.31 0.12 4.33
CA VAL A 133 -0.25 -1.33 4.09
C VAL A 133 -0.84 -2.09 5.28
N ASP A 134 -1.76 -3.00 4.98
CA ASP A 134 -2.28 -4.00 5.92
C ASP A 134 -1.53 -5.32 5.76
N ALA A 135 -1.02 -5.86 6.86
CA ALA A 135 -0.51 -7.22 6.93
C ALA A 135 -1.59 -8.13 7.53
N THR A 136 -1.89 -9.25 6.86
CA THR A 136 -2.98 -10.15 7.26
C THR A 136 -2.58 -11.62 7.14
N GLN A 137 -3.23 -12.47 7.94
CA GLN A 137 -3.18 -13.93 7.81
C GLN A 137 -4.59 -14.50 7.76
N THR A 138 -4.74 -15.66 7.11
CA THR A 138 -6.01 -16.39 7.04
C THR A 138 -5.82 -17.88 7.32
N ASP A 139 -6.79 -18.50 7.98
CA ASP A 139 -6.90 -19.95 8.17
C ASP A 139 -7.87 -20.61 7.16
N GLY A 140 -8.31 -19.86 6.14
CA GLY A 140 -9.33 -20.27 5.18
C GLY A 140 -10.77 -20.02 5.64
N THR A 141 -11.01 -19.73 6.92
CA THR A 141 -12.32 -19.38 7.47
C THR A 141 -12.39 -17.92 7.89
N THR A 142 -11.35 -17.42 8.53
CA THR A 142 -11.22 -16.04 9.03
C THR A 142 -9.96 -15.39 8.48
N THR A 143 -10.00 -14.05 8.37
CA THR A 143 -8.84 -13.23 8.03
C THR A 143 -8.64 -12.21 9.13
N GLN A 144 -7.42 -12.10 9.64
CA GLN A 144 -7.08 -11.19 10.72
C GLN A 144 -5.90 -10.29 10.37
N SER A 145 -5.96 -9.05 10.81
CA SER A 145 -4.85 -8.10 10.73
C SER A 145 -3.79 -8.45 11.77
N LEU A 146 -2.53 -8.34 11.38
CA LEU A 146 -1.40 -8.54 12.29
C LEU A 146 -1.12 -7.29 13.11
N ASN A 147 -0.75 -7.51 14.36
CA ASN A 147 -0.35 -6.44 15.27
C ASN A 147 1.13 -6.09 15.05
N GLY A 148 1.48 -4.81 15.19
CA GLY A 148 2.87 -4.38 15.13
C GLY A 148 3.71 -4.97 16.27
N ALA A 149 4.97 -5.25 15.98
CA ALA A 149 5.90 -5.91 16.88
C ALA A 149 7.27 -5.21 16.96
N ASN A 150 7.36 -3.91 16.69
CA ASN A 150 8.63 -3.17 16.74
C ASN A 150 9.37 -3.29 18.08
N GLY A 151 8.62 -3.37 19.19
CA GLY A 151 9.18 -3.59 20.52
C GLY A 151 9.77 -5.00 20.75
N GLU A 152 9.47 -5.96 19.88
CA GLU A 152 9.97 -7.34 19.95
C GLU A 152 11.29 -7.53 19.21
N LEU A 153 11.79 -6.52 18.47
CA LEU A 153 12.90 -6.65 17.52
C LEU A 153 14.31 -6.55 18.15
N GLY A 154 14.45 -6.73 19.46
CA GLY A 154 15.73 -6.62 20.17
C GLY A 154 16.79 -7.65 19.76
N ASN A 155 16.38 -8.73 19.10
CA ASN A 155 17.25 -9.78 18.54
C ASN A 155 17.63 -9.55 17.07
N VAL A 156 17.03 -8.57 16.38
CA VAL A 156 17.34 -8.29 14.97
C VAL A 156 18.75 -7.72 14.82
N PRO A 157 19.60 -8.17 13.87
CA PRO A 157 20.99 -7.72 13.80
C PRO A 157 21.18 -6.21 13.61
N ASN A 158 20.36 -5.57 12.78
CA ASN A 158 20.49 -4.14 12.45
C ASN A 158 19.66 -3.24 13.40
N GLN A 159 20.15 -3.08 14.62
CA GLN A 159 19.46 -2.30 15.65
C GLN A 159 19.33 -0.80 15.32
N GLU A 160 20.19 -0.24 14.47
CA GLU A 160 20.03 1.14 14.01
C GLU A 160 18.79 1.28 13.11
N ALA A 161 18.59 0.36 12.17
CA ALA A 161 17.40 0.33 11.33
C ALA A 161 16.12 0.03 12.13
N VAL A 162 16.20 -0.83 13.16
CA VAL A 162 15.09 -1.06 14.10
C VAL A 162 14.69 0.25 14.79
N LYS A 163 15.65 0.97 15.36
CA LYS A 163 15.40 2.29 15.97
C LYS A 163 14.82 3.29 14.98
N MET A 164 15.26 3.25 13.72
CA MET A 164 14.71 4.11 12.68
C MET A 164 13.26 3.81 12.35
N GLY A 165 12.78 2.57 12.55
CA GLY A 165 11.38 2.18 12.36
C GLY A 165 10.38 3.10 13.09
N ASP A 166 10.73 3.56 14.30
CA ASP A 166 9.88 4.44 15.12
C ASP A 166 10.34 5.91 15.16
N SER A 167 11.49 6.21 14.55
CA SER A 167 12.05 7.57 14.56
C SER A 167 11.36 8.49 13.55
N GLN A 168 11.19 9.77 13.90
CA GLN A 168 10.60 10.76 13.00
C GLN A 168 11.56 11.11 11.86
N VAL A 169 11.18 10.76 10.64
CA VAL A 169 11.94 11.09 9.43
C VAL A 169 11.41 12.39 8.84
N ASN A 170 12.28 13.35 8.59
CA ASN A 170 11.89 14.64 8.02
C ASN A 170 11.37 14.50 6.57
N PRO A 171 10.53 15.45 6.11
CA PRO A 171 10.06 15.50 4.72
C PRO A 171 11.17 15.37 3.68
N GLY A 172 10.91 14.54 2.66
CA GLY A 172 11.82 14.30 1.53
C GLY A 172 13.08 13.50 1.87
N LYS A 173 13.19 12.93 3.08
CA LYS A 173 14.35 12.11 3.48
C LYS A 173 14.04 10.63 3.36
N THR A 174 15.10 9.88 3.06
CA THR A 174 15.10 8.42 2.94
C THR A 174 15.99 7.82 4.00
N VAL A 175 15.53 6.75 4.65
CA VAL A 175 16.27 6.02 5.69
C VAL A 175 16.07 4.52 5.52
N ASN A 176 17.02 3.73 6.02
CA ASN A 176 16.78 2.30 6.24
C ASN A 176 16.00 2.12 7.53
N ALA A 177 14.99 1.26 7.51
CA ALA A 177 14.15 0.96 8.65
C ALA A 177 13.81 -0.53 8.70
N VAL A 178 13.56 -1.03 9.91
CA VAL A 178 12.93 -2.32 10.14
C VAL A 178 11.58 -2.08 10.80
N ILE A 179 10.55 -2.78 10.33
CA ILE A 179 9.23 -2.83 10.98
C ILE A 179 8.87 -4.28 11.25
N GLY A 180 8.19 -4.54 12.37
CA GLY A 180 7.83 -5.87 12.80
C GLY A 180 6.32 -6.07 12.88
N TYR A 181 5.88 -7.31 12.66
CA TYR A 181 4.54 -7.78 12.96
C TYR A 181 4.59 -9.08 13.74
N ARG A 182 3.64 -9.25 14.65
CA ARG A 182 3.44 -10.52 15.34
C ARG A 182 2.58 -11.43 14.47
N LEU A 183 3.02 -12.67 14.29
CA LEU A 183 2.24 -13.68 13.60
C LEU A 183 1.12 -14.18 14.51
N ALA A 184 -0.09 -14.22 13.97
CA ALA A 184 -1.24 -14.77 14.65
C ALA A 184 -1.42 -16.27 14.34
N ILE A 185 -0.90 -16.72 13.20
CA ILE A 185 -0.71 -18.12 12.82
C ILE A 185 0.80 -18.33 12.65
N PRO A 186 1.48 -19.04 13.56
CA PRO A 186 2.95 -19.13 13.60
C PRO A 186 3.60 -19.53 12.27
N ASP A 187 3.01 -20.49 11.57
CA ASP A 187 3.52 -21.04 10.30
C ASP A 187 2.73 -20.54 9.07
N GLY A 188 1.85 -19.56 9.27
CA GLY A 188 0.97 -19.05 8.22
C GLY A 188 1.66 -18.05 7.31
N ASP A 189 1.34 -18.10 6.01
CA ASP A 189 1.74 -17.08 5.05
C ASP A 189 1.08 -15.73 5.35
N VAL A 190 1.73 -14.63 4.96
CA VAL A 190 1.26 -13.26 5.22
C VAL A 190 0.93 -12.55 3.91
N LEU A 191 -0.28 -11.99 3.81
CA LEU A 191 -0.66 -11.12 2.71
C LEU A 191 -0.52 -9.65 3.09
N PHE A 192 0.23 -8.90 2.29
CA PHE A 192 0.35 -7.45 2.37
C PHE A 192 -0.57 -6.78 1.35
N ASN A 193 -1.44 -5.89 1.82
CA ASN A 193 -2.41 -5.16 1.00
C ASN A 193 -2.17 -3.65 1.11
N ALA A 194 -2.05 -2.93 0.00
CA ALA A 194 -2.12 -1.47 0.02
C ALA A 194 -3.56 -1.03 0.29
N ARG A 195 -3.75 0.01 1.11
CA ARG A 195 -5.08 0.53 1.40
C ARG A 195 -5.64 1.39 0.25
N PRO A 196 -6.96 1.42 0.00
CA PRO A 196 -7.92 0.43 0.44
C PRO A 196 -7.77 -0.89 -0.35
N ASN A 197 -7.38 -1.97 0.35
CA ASN A 197 -7.46 -3.39 -0.02
C ASN A 197 -7.03 -3.83 -1.42
N LYS A 198 -5.97 -3.24 -1.98
CA LYS A 198 -5.29 -3.78 -3.16
C LYS A 198 -4.17 -4.71 -2.73
N ALA A 199 -4.31 -6.01 -3.00
CA ALA A 199 -3.24 -6.98 -2.78
C ALA A 199 -1.94 -6.51 -3.45
N LEU A 200 -0.86 -6.47 -2.68
CA LEU A 200 0.48 -6.14 -3.18
C LEU A 200 1.24 -7.43 -3.47
N PHE A 201 1.45 -8.22 -2.42
CA PHE A 201 2.15 -9.50 -2.50
C PHE A 201 1.90 -10.33 -1.23
N ALA A 202 2.07 -11.63 -1.36
CA ALA A 202 2.15 -12.57 -0.25
C ALA A 202 3.62 -12.88 0.06
N TRP A 203 3.90 -13.11 1.34
CA TRP A 203 5.15 -13.69 1.81
C TRP A 203 4.89 -15.12 2.27
N ALA A 204 5.73 -16.03 1.77
CA ALA A 204 5.73 -17.43 2.12
C ALA A 204 6.48 -17.62 3.43
N ASN A 205 5.79 -18.07 4.48
CA ASN A 205 6.46 -18.48 5.71
C ASN A 205 7.14 -19.83 5.44
N MET A 206 8.45 -19.91 5.68
CA MET A 206 9.31 -21.05 5.33
C MET A 206 10.06 -21.56 6.53
#